data_AF-A0A970FSJ2-F1
#
_entry.id   AF-A0A970FSJ2-F1
#
_cell.length_a   1.000
_cell.length_b   1.000
_cell.length_c   1.000
_cell.angle_alpha   90.00
_cell.angle_beta   90.00
_cell.angle_gamma   90.00
#
_symmetry.space_group_name_H-M   'P 1'
#
loop_
_entity.id
_entity.type
_entity.pdbx_description
1 polymer ?
#
loop_
_entity_poly.entity_id
_entity_poly.type
_entity_poly.pdbx_seq_one_letter_code
_entity_poly.pdbx_strand_id
1 'polypeptide(L)'
;VQPVQARAFLLYFHNLAADLSLAVWMLTAVMVIFKDRRNGLWPIIHTLPKGRRQLALVRIGILAGTALQGVLVIDGARWLISNILFDSFRDWAQPIQAVPGFNEVTPVCSIATFGLAYSLVRTGMAFLLGLLLILLLILFPKIQLAAAGLAGLFALETVLFFTIGDNSRWLWLRGINLVNLVHPLPLLQNYINLSVFGTLITLRQLTLLVFLAAGMFLAAAAVLSLACRYPYRSERIRETRKRIGVPTRLAVRRFAVKPLWLWAVHQQIVHAYGWLLIPVVILYFCFVYSPPHLATSLENQHARLYFERWSGTVDMEKLRAIDAEAQALQKKLDLLLPMASGSNEPGQLQVQRYVLDSQIAGLKHVQDTIARQQALNPDTIRLVNPYPYRIFWDPRAVSGQREVGLIVMTACLLFTAGLFSFDQRGSTADLLHSLPEGRTPLVRSRLAGAYTLCALFSLSCMTIVSIRQFRQLGFPALLSDRLSTLPWFSASSGRLPIWAGLVGFAALNILMQLGILTLSLWVTCLKVSRQSQAI
;
A
#
# COMPACT_ATOMS: atom_id res chain seq x y z
N VAL A 1 -33.35 18.06 -2.62
CA VAL A 1 -31.88 18.05 -2.81
C VAL A 1 -31.55 16.73 -3.47
N GLN A 2 -31.08 16.72 -4.73
CA GLN A 2 -30.64 15.47 -5.36
C GLN A 2 -29.46 14.91 -4.55
N PRO A 3 -29.39 13.59 -4.32
CA PRO A 3 -28.27 13.01 -3.60
C PRO A 3 -27.00 13.26 -4.41
N VAL A 4 -26.02 13.93 -3.80
CA VAL A 4 -24.68 14.12 -4.38
C VAL A 4 -24.17 12.76 -4.81
N GLN A 5 -23.59 12.67 -6.02
CA GLN A 5 -22.88 11.46 -6.42
C GLN A 5 -21.57 11.32 -5.64
N ALA A 6 -21.70 10.97 -4.35
CA ALA A 6 -20.62 10.85 -3.38
C ALA A 6 -19.44 10.01 -3.89
N ARG A 7 -19.73 8.98 -4.70
CA ARG A 7 -18.71 8.09 -5.28
C ARG A 7 -17.71 8.82 -6.18
N ALA A 8 -18.14 9.86 -6.89
CA ALA A 8 -17.26 10.66 -7.75
C ALA A 8 -16.21 11.40 -6.93
N PHE A 9 -16.66 12.08 -5.88
CA PHE A 9 -15.79 12.86 -5.01
C PHE A 9 -14.90 11.98 -4.14
N LEU A 10 -15.40 10.82 -3.70
CA LEU A 10 -14.57 9.82 -3.03
C LEU A 10 -13.46 9.29 -3.94
N LEU A 11 -13.73 9.05 -5.24
CA LEU A 11 -12.69 8.65 -6.20
C LEU A 11 -11.63 9.76 -6.41
N TYR A 12 -12.05 11.02 -6.39
CA TYR A 12 -11.14 12.17 -6.56
C TYR A 12 -10.21 12.34 -5.35
N PHE A 13 -10.77 12.36 -4.13
CA PHE A 13 -10.01 12.62 -2.92
C PHE A 13 -9.31 11.36 -2.36
N HIS A 14 -9.99 10.21 -2.26
CA HIS A 14 -9.44 8.99 -1.65
C HIS A 14 -8.72 8.10 -2.67
N ASN A 15 -7.60 8.58 -3.21
CA ASN A 15 -6.79 7.82 -4.16
C ASN A 15 -5.30 7.79 -3.78
N LEU A 16 -4.94 6.85 -2.90
CA LEU A 16 -3.57 6.65 -2.42
C LEU A 16 -2.59 6.32 -3.56
N ALA A 17 -3.02 5.54 -4.56
CA ALA A 17 -2.15 5.15 -5.67
C ALA A 17 -1.67 6.37 -6.45
N ALA A 18 -2.56 7.34 -6.67
CA ALA A 18 -2.20 8.57 -7.34
C ALA A 18 -1.42 9.54 -6.43
N ASP A 19 -1.47 9.40 -5.10
CA ASP A 19 -0.62 10.15 -4.18
C ASP A 19 0.82 9.60 -4.20
N LEU A 20 0.94 8.26 -4.23
CA LEU A 20 2.21 7.58 -4.43
C LEU A 20 2.82 7.88 -5.80
N SER A 21 2.00 8.01 -6.86
CA SER A 21 2.50 8.35 -8.18
C SER A 21 3.11 9.76 -8.22
N LEU A 22 2.59 10.70 -7.43
CA LEU A 22 3.21 12.03 -7.26
C LEU A 22 4.56 11.93 -6.53
N ALA A 23 4.70 11.07 -5.53
CA ALA A 23 5.99 10.83 -4.89
C ALA A 23 7.02 10.22 -5.87
N VAL A 24 6.59 9.28 -6.72
CA VAL A 24 7.43 8.72 -7.80
C VAL A 24 7.80 9.81 -8.81
N TRP A 25 6.86 10.66 -9.21
CA TRP A 25 7.11 11.81 -10.07
C TRP A 25 8.21 12.71 -9.51
N MET A 26 8.11 13.10 -8.23
CA MET A 26 9.14 13.90 -7.56
C MET A 26 10.49 13.20 -7.49
N LEU A 27 10.51 11.89 -7.21
CA LEU A 27 11.75 11.11 -7.23
C LEU A 27 12.41 11.15 -8.62
N THR A 28 11.64 10.98 -9.70
CA THR A 28 12.17 11.04 -11.07
C THR A 28 12.70 12.43 -11.41
N ALA A 29 11.98 13.49 -11.05
CA ALA A 29 12.41 14.86 -11.27
C ALA A 29 13.75 15.16 -10.57
N VAL A 30 13.89 14.75 -9.29
CA VAL A 30 15.13 14.90 -8.54
C VAL A 30 16.27 14.08 -9.17
N MET A 31 15.99 12.87 -9.65
CA MET A 31 17.00 12.03 -10.31
C MET A 31 17.52 12.65 -11.61
N VAL A 32 16.66 13.34 -12.36
CA VAL A 32 17.04 14.12 -13.55
C VAL A 32 17.92 15.32 -13.14
N ILE A 33 17.56 16.05 -12.07
CA ILE A 33 18.37 17.17 -11.55
C ILE A 33 19.79 16.70 -11.16
N PHE A 34 19.92 15.48 -10.64
CA PHE A 34 21.22 14.88 -10.28
C PHE A 34 21.90 14.09 -11.41
N LYS A 35 21.37 14.12 -12.64
CA LYS A 35 21.99 13.45 -13.79
C LYS A 35 23.42 13.93 -14.03
N ASP A 36 23.67 15.23 -13.90
CA ASP A 36 25.00 15.84 -14.06
C ASP A 36 26.02 15.28 -13.07
N ARG A 37 25.58 15.00 -11.84
CA ARG A 37 26.43 14.41 -10.80
C ARG A 37 26.81 12.98 -11.13
N ARG A 38 25.87 12.21 -11.72
CA ARG A 38 26.14 10.83 -12.15
C ARG A 38 27.10 10.77 -13.32
N ASN A 39 27.02 11.75 -14.21
CA ASN A 39 27.89 11.86 -15.37
C ASN A 39 29.28 12.43 -15.04
N GLY A 40 29.56 12.75 -13.76
CA GLY A 40 30.85 13.31 -13.36
C GLY A 40 31.05 14.78 -13.75
N LEU A 41 30.02 15.45 -14.27
CA LEU A 41 30.09 16.86 -14.73
C LEU A 41 30.05 17.87 -13.58
N TRP A 42 29.77 17.41 -12.35
CA TRP A 42 29.61 18.27 -11.17
C TRP A 42 30.78 19.24 -10.92
N PRO A 43 32.07 18.84 -11.02
CA PRO A 43 33.20 19.76 -10.84
C PRO A 43 33.26 20.85 -11.90
N ILE A 44 33.02 20.49 -13.17
CA ILE A 44 33.05 21.41 -14.31
C ILE A 44 31.94 22.47 -14.17
N ILE A 45 30.77 22.04 -13.70
CA ILE A 45 29.65 22.96 -13.44
C ILE A 45 30.01 23.97 -12.35
N HIS A 46 30.76 23.58 -11.32
CA HIS A 46 31.13 24.47 -10.22
C HIS A 46 32.19 25.52 -10.60
N THR A 47 32.93 25.29 -11.68
CA THR A 47 33.94 26.22 -12.21
C THR A 47 33.34 27.26 -13.17
N LEU A 48 32.14 27.04 -13.69
CA LEU A 48 31.46 27.96 -14.60
C LEU A 48 30.92 29.21 -13.88
N PRO A 49 30.91 30.39 -14.54
CA PRO A 49 30.26 31.57 -14.00
C PRO A 49 28.77 31.27 -13.80
N LYS A 50 28.23 31.63 -12.62
CA LYS A 50 26.85 31.32 -12.18
C LYS A 50 26.56 29.85 -11.83
N GLY A 51 27.55 28.95 -11.94
CA GLY A 51 27.38 27.51 -11.67
C GLY A 51 27.16 27.11 -10.20
N ARG A 52 27.27 28.07 -9.26
CA ARG A 52 27.10 27.84 -7.81
C ARG A 52 25.68 28.21 -7.33
N ARG A 53 25.52 29.38 -6.72
CA ARG A 53 24.25 29.82 -6.09
C ARG A 53 23.11 30.01 -7.10
N GLN A 54 23.38 30.61 -8.26
CA GLN A 54 22.34 30.89 -9.25
C GLN A 54 21.79 29.59 -9.86
N LEU A 55 22.67 28.63 -10.22
CA LEU A 55 22.22 27.32 -10.67
C LEU A 55 21.44 26.55 -9.58
N ALA A 56 21.87 26.65 -8.32
CA ALA A 56 21.13 26.05 -7.20
C ALA A 56 19.71 26.61 -7.07
N LEU A 57 19.55 27.93 -7.15
CA LEU A 57 18.24 28.59 -7.14
C LEU A 57 17.37 28.18 -8.33
N VAL A 58 17.93 28.13 -9.53
CA VAL A 58 17.22 27.67 -10.73
C VAL A 58 16.76 26.22 -10.57
N ARG A 59 17.58 25.33 -10.02
CA ARG A 59 17.21 23.92 -9.77
C ARG A 59 16.07 23.79 -8.76
N ILE A 60 16.04 24.62 -7.72
CA ILE A 60 14.92 24.65 -6.77
C ILE A 60 13.66 25.23 -7.41
N GLY A 61 13.79 26.27 -8.25
CA GLY A 61 12.69 26.79 -9.05
C GLY A 61 12.10 25.74 -10.00
N ILE A 62 12.96 24.98 -10.70
CA ILE A 62 12.54 23.85 -11.53
C ILE A 62 11.84 22.79 -10.68
N LEU A 63 12.35 22.48 -9.48
CA LEU A 63 11.71 21.53 -8.58
C LEU A 63 10.29 21.99 -8.20
N ALA A 64 10.10 23.26 -7.86
CA ALA A 64 8.79 23.83 -7.55
C ALA A 64 7.84 23.77 -8.78
N GLY A 65 8.34 24.11 -9.97
CA GLY A 65 7.60 23.98 -11.22
C GLY A 65 7.18 22.54 -11.53
N THR A 66 8.07 21.56 -11.33
CA THR A 66 7.75 20.14 -11.54
C THR A 66 6.75 19.60 -10.51
N ALA A 67 6.75 20.12 -9.28
CA ALA A 67 5.77 19.77 -8.26
C ALA A 67 4.37 20.27 -8.66
N LEU A 68 4.27 21.53 -9.08
CA LEU A 68 3.01 22.10 -9.58
C LEU A 68 2.52 21.36 -10.82
N GLN A 69 3.40 21.10 -11.78
CA GLN A 69 3.07 20.32 -12.98
C GLN A 69 2.55 18.93 -12.63
N GLY A 70 3.23 18.20 -11.73
CA GLY A 70 2.82 16.87 -11.31
C GLY A 70 1.43 16.85 -10.69
N VAL A 71 1.12 17.82 -9.81
CA VAL A 71 -0.20 17.96 -9.20
C VAL A 71 -1.25 18.30 -10.24
N LEU A 72 -1.01 19.25 -11.14
CA LEU A 72 -1.97 19.62 -12.19
C LEU A 72 -2.32 18.44 -13.10
N VAL A 73 -1.31 17.64 -13.49
CA VAL A 73 -1.52 16.46 -14.33
C VAL A 73 -2.29 15.37 -13.57
N ILE A 74 -1.87 15.03 -12.35
CA ILE A 74 -2.47 13.94 -11.59
C ILE A 74 -3.88 14.31 -11.11
N ASP A 75 -4.05 15.50 -10.55
CA ASP A 75 -5.32 15.94 -9.96
C ASP A 75 -6.29 16.37 -11.05
N GLY A 76 -5.79 16.97 -12.14
CA GLY A 76 -6.58 17.20 -13.35
C GLY A 76 -7.08 15.89 -13.97
N ALA A 77 -6.25 14.84 -14.02
CA ALA A 77 -6.68 13.52 -14.48
C ALA A 77 -7.73 12.91 -13.55
N ARG A 78 -7.53 12.96 -12.21
CA ARG A 78 -8.54 12.47 -11.25
C ARG A 78 -9.86 13.21 -11.39
N TRP A 79 -9.80 14.54 -11.52
CA TRP A 79 -10.97 15.38 -11.72
C TRP A 79 -11.72 14.97 -12.99
N LEU A 80 -11.01 14.82 -14.10
CA LEU A 80 -11.61 14.44 -15.38
C LEU A 80 -12.23 13.03 -15.33
N ILE A 81 -11.50 12.04 -14.81
CA ILE A 81 -11.95 10.65 -14.68
C ILE A 81 -13.18 10.57 -13.78
N SER A 82 -13.15 11.22 -12.61
CA SER A 82 -14.27 11.27 -11.68
C SER A 82 -15.53 11.84 -12.32
N ASN A 83 -15.40 12.95 -13.05
CA ASN A 83 -16.55 13.57 -13.70
C ASN A 83 -17.07 12.76 -14.90
N ILE A 84 -16.21 12.11 -15.68
CA ILE A 84 -16.64 11.28 -16.82
C ILE A 84 -17.36 10.00 -16.36
N LEU A 85 -16.84 9.33 -15.33
CA LEU A 85 -17.41 8.06 -14.85
C LEU A 85 -18.76 8.22 -14.14
N PHE A 86 -18.99 9.37 -13.50
CA PHE A 86 -20.14 9.61 -12.63
C PHE A 86 -20.97 10.84 -13.03
N ASP A 87 -20.72 11.45 -14.19
CA ASP A 87 -21.43 12.64 -14.71
C ASP A 87 -21.64 13.75 -13.66
N SER A 88 -20.57 14.06 -12.90
CA SER A 88 -20.65 14.91 -11.69
C SER A 88 -20.23 16.37 -11.91
N PHE A 89 -20.15 16.83 -13.15
CA PHE A 89 -19.66 18.19 -13.47
C PHE A 89 -20.49 19.31 -12.81
N ARG A 90 -21.78 19.06 -12.55
CA ARG A 90 -22.71 20.05 -11.98
C ARG A 90 -22.66 20.14 -10.46
N ASP A 91 -22.11 19.14 -9.78
CA ASP A 91 -22.18 19.03 -8.31
C ASP A 91 -21.06 19.81 -7.58
N TRP A 92 -20.07 20.34 -8.30
CA TRP A 92 -18.89 21.01 -7.72
C TRP A 92 -19.19 22.30 -6.93
N ALA A 93 -20.36 22.91 -7.16
CA ALA A 93 -20.82 24.09 -6.44
C ALA A 93 -21.43 23.77 -5.06
N GLN A 94 -21.72 22.50 -4.79
CA GLN A 94 -22.31 22.06 -3.52
C GLN A 94 -21.31 22.16 -2.36
N PRO A 95 -21.79 22.28 -1.11
CA PRO A 95 -20.92 22.31 0.06
C PRO A 95 -20.18 20.98 0.23
N ILE A 96 -18.90 21.06 0.62
CA ILE A 96 -18.04 19.87 0.80
C ILE A 96 -18.60 18.90 1.85
N GLN A 97 -19.32 19.39 2.85
CA GLN A 97 -19.95 18.59 3.90
C GLN A 97 -21.06 17.65 3.38
N ALA A 98 -21.52 17.83 2.14
CA ALA A 98 -22.48 16.92 1.53
C ALA A 98 -21.83 15.59 1.10
N VAL A 99 -20.49 15.53 1.02
CA VAL A 99 -19.75 14.31 0.68
C VAL A 99 -19.49 13.50 1.95
N PRO A 100 -19.84 12.20 1.98
CA PRO A 100 -19.54 11.32 3.12
C PRO A 100 -18.06 11.35 3.49
N GLY A 101 -17.78 11.55 4.78
CA GLY A 101 -16.42 11.67 5.31
C GLY A 101 -15.94 13.11 5.50
N PHE A 102 -16.52 14.10 4.82
CA PHE A 102 -16.11 15.51 4.95
C PHE A 102 -16.95 16.32 5.95
N ASN A 103 -17.75 15.64 6.78
CA ASN A 103 -18.63 16.26 7.77
C ASN A 103 -17.87 17.08 8.83
N GLU A 104 -16.61 16.71 9.09
CA GLU A 104 -15.74 17.40 10.06
C GLU A 104 -15.05 18.64 9.48
N VAL A 105 -15.20 18.93 8.18
CA VAL A 105 -14.58 20.11 7.57
C VAL A 105 -15.28 21.38 8.06
N THR A 106 -14.53 22.17 8.86
CA THR A 106 -15.02 23.41 9.46
C THR A 106 -15.31 24.57 8.51
N PRO A 107 -14.49 24.90 7.50
CA PRO A 107 -14.82 25.99 6.59
C PRO A 107 -16.00 25.62 5.69
N VAL A 108 -17.02 26.47 5.66
CA VAL A 108 -18.13 26.38 4.71
C VAL A 108 -17.58 26.75 3.33
N CYS A 109 -17.25 25.76 2.53
CA CYS A 109 -16.66 25.92 1.21
C CYS A 109 -17.28 24.94 0.22
N SER A 110 -17.30 25.33 -1.05
CA SER A 110 -17.75 24.45 -2.13
C SER A 110 -16.72 23.34 -2.39
N ILE A 111 -17.15 22.24 -2.99
CA ILE A 111 -16.25 21.16 -3.36
C ILE A 111 -15.12 21.65 -4.28
N ALA A 112 -15.41 22.57 -5.21
CA ALA A 112 -14.40 23.19 -6.07
C ALA A 112 -13.34 23.99 -5.30
N THR A 113 -13.77 24.84 -4.37
CA THR A 113 -12.84 25.67 -3.58
C THR A 113 -11.97 24.81 -2.65
N PHE A 114 -12.55 23.78 -2.05
CA PHE A 114 -11.79 22.79 -1.28
C PHE A 114 -10.80 22.01 -2.16
N GLY A 115 -11.20 21.55 -3.34
CA GLY A 115 -10.34 20.84 -4.29
C GLY A 115 -9.13 21.65 -4.75
N LEU A 116 -9.30 22.95 -4.98
CA LEU A 116 -8.20 23.88 -5.28
C LEU A 116 -7.26 24.06 -4.09
N ALA A 117 -7.80 24.28 -2.89
CA ALA A 117 -7.00 24.38 -1.67
C ALA A 117 -6.21 23.09 -1.39
N TYR A 118 -6.84 21.93 -1.58
CA TYR A 118 -6.21 20.61 -1.49
C TYR A 118 -5.05 20.47 -2.48
N SER A 119 -5.25 20.85 -3.74
CA SER A 119 -4.21 20.83 -4.78
C SER A 119 -3.02 21.75 -4.45
N LEU A 120 -3.30 22.92 -3.87
CA LEU A 120 -2.26 23.86 -3.43
C LEU A 120 -1.43 23.28 -2.28
N VAL A 121 -2.08 22.72 -1.26
CA VAL A 121 -1.40 22.05 -0.14
C VAL A 121 -0.55 20.90 -0.66
N ARG A 122 -1.07 20.09 -1.57
CA ARG A 122 -0.32 18.99 -2.19
C ARG A 122 0.90 19.44 -2.98
N THR A 123 0.80 20.57 -3.68
CA THR A 123 1.94 21.17 -4.38
C THR A 123 3.04 21.54 -3.40
N GLY A 124 2.68 22.17 -2.27
CA GLY A 124 3.61 22.48 -1.18
C GLY A 124 4.25 21.22 -0.59
N MET A 125 3.46 20.19 -0.28
CA MET A 125 3.97 18.92 0.27
C MET A 125 4.87 18.16 -0.71
N ALA A 126 4.53 18.14 -2.00
CA ALA A 126 5.36 17.53 -3.03
C ALA A 126 6.70 18.28 -3.20
N PHE A 127 6.67 19.61 -3.14
CA PHE A 127 7.89 20.42 -3.15
C PHE A 127 8.79 20.14 -1.93
N LEU A 128 8.20 20.06 -0.73
CA LEU A 128 8.91 19.66 0.50
C LEU A 128 9.56 18.28 0.38
N LEU A 129 8.81 17.30 -0.15
CA LEU A 129 9.33 15.97 -0.44
C LEU A 129 10.53 16.04 -1.39
N GLY A 130 10.42 16.83 -2.46
CA GLY A 130 11.52 17.08 -3.39
C GLY A 130 12.77 17.66 -2.72
N LEU A 131 12.62 18.65 -1.84
CA LEU A 131 13.72 19.24 -1.07
C LEU A 131 14.40 18.21 -0.16
N LEU A 132 13.60 17.40 0.55
CA LEU A 132 14.10 16.33 1.41
C LEU A 132 14.91 15.31 0.58
N LEU A 133 14.41 14.92 -0.59
CA LEU A 133 15.12 14.02 -1.51
C LEU A 133 16.45 14.60 -2.00
N ILE A 134 16.48 15.90 -2.36
CA ILE A 134 17.71 16.58 -2.77
C ILE A 134 18.75 16.56 -1.65
N LEU A 135 18.37 16.99 -0.45
CA LEU A 135 19.27 17.03 0.71
C LEU A 135 19.82 15.66 1.06
N LEU A 136 18.98 14.65 0.99
CA LEU A 136 19.34 13.28 1.28
C LEU A 136 20.33 12.72 0.24
N LEU A 137 20.10 12.98 -1.05
CA LEU A 137 21.06 12.64 -2.11
C LEU A 137 22.38 13.39 -1.98
N ILE A 138 22.36 14.62 -1.46
CA ILE A 138 23.59 15.37 -1.18
C ILE A 138 24.31 14.74 0.01
N LEU A 139 23.61 14.44 1.11
CA LEU A 139 24.16 13.88 2.34
C LEU A 139 24.90 12.57 2.07
N PHE A 140 24.32 11.67 1.27
CA PHE A 140 24.87 10.37 0.97
C PHE A 140 25.58 10.35 -0.40
N PRO A 141 26.90 10.05 -0.46
CA PRO A 141 27.64 10.07 -1.73
C PRO A 141 27.25 8.92 -2.67
N LYS A 142 26.77 7.80 -2.11
CA LYS A 142 26.24 6.66 -2.88
C LYS A 142 24.72 6.72 -2.86
N ILE A 143 24.10 6.63 -4.03
CA ILE A 143 22.63 6.62 -4.10
C ILE A 143 21.99 5.47 -3.33
N GLN A 144 22.69 4.33 -3.23
CA GLN A 144 22.24 3.18 -2.43
C GLN A 144 22.03 3.55 -0.96
N LEU A 145 22.99 4.28 -0.37
CA LEU A 145 22.89 4.74 1.02
C LEU A 145 21.82 5.83 1.16
N ALA A 146 21.66 6.64 0.12
CA ALA A 146 20.62 7.66 0.09
C ALA A 146 19.22 7.00 0.12
N ALA A 147 18.97 6.09 -0.81
CA ALA A 147 17.73 5.33 -0.85
C ALA A 147 17.50 4.59 0.48
N ALA A 148 18.55 4.00 1.08
CA ALA A 148 18.49 3.38 2.42
C ALA A 148 17.96 4.31 3.50
N GLY A 149 18.58 5.49 3.60
CA GLY A 149 18.21 6.49 4.59
C GLY A 149 16.76 6.94 4.39
N LEU A 150 16.34 7.15 3.14
CA LEU A 150 14.98 7.56 2.82
C LEU A 150 13.96 6.48 3.18
N ALA A 151 14.20 5.24 2.74
CA ALA A 151 13.30 4.13 3.02
C ALA A 151 13.21 3.83 4.52
N GLY A 152 14.34 3.86 5.23
CA GLY A 152 14.36 3.69 6.68
C GLY A 152 13.62 4.81 7.41
N LEU A 153 13.78 6.05 6.96
CA LEU A 153 13.06 7.21 7.52
C LEU A 153 11.54 7.08 7.30
N PHE A 154 11.10 6.83 6.06
CA PHE A 154 9.68 6.62 5.77
C PHE A 154 9.10 5.40 6.47
N ALA A 155 9.87 4.32 6.62
CA ALA A 155 9.46 3.13 7.37
C ALA A 155 9.19 3.47 8.84
N LEU A 156 10.14 4.15 9.50
CA LEU A 156 10.00 4.59 10.88
C LEU A 156 8.79 5.53 11.05
N GLU A 157 8.67 6.53 10.17
CA GLU A 157 7.57 7.48 10.17
C GLU A 157 6.22 6.79 9.95
N THR A 158 6.14 5.80 9.05
CA THR A 158 4.90 5.02 8.84
C THR A 158 4.50 4.25 10.09
N VAL A 159 5.46 3.60 10.77
CA VAL A 159 5.18 2.89 12.02
C VAL A 159 4.68 3.88 13.08
N LEU A 160 5.32 5.04 13.21
CA LEU A 160 4.89 6.09 14.15
C LEU A 160 3.50 6.61 13.82
N PHE A 161 3.18 6.81 12.53
CA PHE A 161 1.89 7.34 12.09
C PHE A 161 0.73 6.44 12.53
N PHE A 162 0.87 5.12 12.35
CA PHE A 162 -0.19 4.15 12.68
C PHE A 162 -0.18 3.69 14.14
N THR A 163 0.89 3.90 14.89
CA THR A 163 0.96 3.54 16.33
C THR A 163 0.43 4.64 17.25
N ILE A 164 0.45 5.89 16.81
CA ILE A 164 -0.07 7.03 17.58
C ILE A 164 -1.61 7.11 17.44
N GLY A 165 -2.31 6.72 18.51
CA GLY A 165 -3.77 6.84 18.60
C GLY A 165 -4.27 8.29 18.76
N ASP A 166 -5.56 8.50 18.52
CA ASP A 166 -6.19 9.83 18.53
C ASP A 166 -6.15 10.52 19.89
N ASN A 167 -6.24 9.75 20.99
CA ASN A 167 -6.22 10.28 22.35
C ASN A 167 -4.80 10.36 22.98
N SER A 168 -3.76 10.21 22.16
CA SER A 168 -2.36 10.22 22.64
C SER A 168 -1.84 11.63 22.86
N ARG A 169 -1.04 11.84 23.92
CA ARG A 169 -0.28 13.09 24.15
C ARG A 169 0.64 13.45 22.96
N TRP A 170 1.04 12.45 22.18
CA TRP A 170 1.96 12.58 21.04
C TRP A 170 1.27 12.84 19.70
N LEU A 171 -0.02 13.19 19.70
CA LEU A 171 -0.81 13.40 18.49
C LEU A 171 -0.22 14.45 17.54
N TRP A 172 0.44 15.48 18.08
CA TRP A 172 1.14 16.50 17.28
C TRP A 172 2.26 15.91 16.41
N LEU A 173 2.93 14.83 16.85
CA LEU A 173 3.94 14.11 16.05
C LEU A 173 3.31 13.38 14.86
N ARG A 174 2.10 12.82 15.03
CA ARG A 174 1.35 12.22 13.91
C ARG A 174 1.02 13.25 12.85
N GLY A 175 0.81 14.51 13.23
CA GLY A 175 0.63 15.62 12.31
C GLY A 175 1.88 15.99 11.52
N ILE A 176 3.04 16.09 12.17
CA ILE A 176 4.31 16.51 11.54
C ILE A 176 4.96 15.37 10.71
N ASN A 177 4.41 14.16 10.82
CA ASN A 177 4.90 12.96 10.17
C ASN A 177 5.05 13.07 8.64
N LEU A 178 6.10 12.47 8.08
CA LEU A 178 6.38 12.49 6.64
C LEU A 178 5.31 11.79 5.79
N VAL A 179 4.52 10.88 6.35
CA VAL A 179 3.39 10.24 5.65
C VAL A 179 2.39 11.30 5.15
N ASN A 180 2.21 12.38 5.91
CA ASN A 180 1.32 13.48 5.52
C ASN A 180 1.86 14.30 4.34
N LEU A 181 3.16 14.22 4.03
CA LEU A 181 3.69 14.83 2.81
C LEU A 181 3.21 14.10 1.55
N VAL A 182 2.93 12.79 1.67
CA VAL A 182 2.45 11.96 0.55
C VAL A 182 0.92 11.98 0.50
N HIS A 183 0.26 11.76 1.65
CA HIS A 183 -1.20 11.69 1.75
C HIS A 183 -1.75 12.71 2.76
N PRO A 184 -1.93 13.99 2.37
CA PRO A 184 -2.37 15.05 3.29
C PRO A 184 -3.88 15.09 3.55
N LEU A 185 -4.69 14.28 2.85
CA LEU A 185 -6.16 14.34 2.95
C LEU A 185 -6.69 14.18 4.38
N PRO A 186 -6.21 13.21 5.20
CA PRO A 186 -6.74 13.01 6.56
C PRO A 186 -6.51 14.23 7.47
N LEU A 187 -5.45 15.01 7.23
CA LEU A 187 -5.21 16.26 7.96
C LEU A 187 -6.20 17.37 7.62
N LEU A 188 -6.74 17.36 6.41
CA LEU A 188 -7.65 18.39 5.91
C LEU A 188 -9.12 18.03 6.18
N GLN A 189 -9.43 16.73 6.17
CA GLN A 189 -10.74 16.16 6.38
C GLN A 189 -11.17 16.17 7.85
N ASN A 190 -10.27 15.78 8.76
CA ASN A 190 -10.62 15.56 10.17
C ASN A 190 -10.42 16.83 11.01
N TYR A 191 -11.34 17.06 11.96
CA TYR A 191 -11.24 18.18 12.89
C TYR A 191 -10.70 17.73 14.25
N ILE A 192 -9.41 17.98 14.45
CA ILE A 192 -8.70 17.63 15.68
C ILE A 192 -8.11 18.90 16.29
N ASN A 193 -8.47 19.18 17.54
CA ASN A 193 -7.92 20.28 18.33
C ASN A 193 -6.81 19.80 19.25
N LEU A 194 -5.74 20.58 19.34
CA LEU A 194 -4.65 20.40 20.27
C LEU A 194 -4.63 21.56 21.26
N SER A 195 -4.45 21.26 22.54
CA SER A 195 -4.16 22.26 23.57
C SER A 195 -2.65 22.51 23.63
N VAL A 196 -2.20 23.59 22.99
CA VAL A 196 -0.79 24.00 22.98
C VAL A 196 -0.65 25.25 23.84
N PHE A 197 0.05 25.15 24.97
CA PHE A 197 0.28 26.26 25.92
C PHE A 197 -1.01 27.00 26.35
N GLY A 198 -2.11 26.28 26.54
CA GLY A 198 -3.40 26.86 26.95
C GLY A 198 -4.23 27.47 25.80
N THR A 199 -3.72 27.48 24.57
CA THR A 199 -4.47 27.86 23.36
C THR A 199 -4.94 26.65 22.57
N LEU A 200 -6.15 26.71 22.01
CA LEU A 200 -6.70 25.66 21.16
C LEU A 200 -6.29 25.93 19.71
N ILE A 201 -5.41 25.09 19.18
CA ILE A 201 -4.95 25.17 17.79
C ILE A 201 -5.36 23.88 17.09
N THR A 202 -5.89 23.97 15.87
CA THR A 202 -6.24 22.76 15.09
C THR A 202 -4.96 22.05 14.62
N LEU A 203 -4.97 20.72 14.59
CA LEU A 203 -3.86 19.91 14.08
C LEU A 203 -3.48 20.32 12.65
N ARG A 204 -4.48 20.62 11.81
CA ARG A 204 -4.29 21.16 10.45
C ARG A 204 -3.45 22.44 10.44
N GLN A 205 -3.78 23.42 11.28
CA GLN A 205 -3.03 24.69 11.33
C GLN A 205 -1.59 24.47 11.81
N LEU A 206 -1.41 23.71 12.89
CA LEU A 206 -0.08 23.39 13.42
C LEU A 206 0.80 22.73 12.36
N THR A 207 0.27 21.71 11.68
CA THR A 207 1.03 20.94 10.68
C THR A 207 1.41 21.77 9.47
N LEU A 208 0.48 22.55 8.92
CA LEU A 208 0.77 23.44 7.78
C LEU A 208 1.82 24.50 8.15
N LEU A 209 1.77 25.07 9.36
CA LEU A 209 2.77 26.04 9.83
C LEU A 209 4.15 25.40 9.99
N VAL A 210 4.23 24.22 10.60
CA VAL A 210 5.50 23.49 10.77
C VAL A 210 6.08 23.11 9.41
N PHE A 211 5.27 22.62 8.47
CA PHE A 211 5.74 22.25 7.14
C PHE A 211 6.17 23.46 6.31
N LEU A 212 5.49 24.61 6.43
CA LEU A 212 5.92 25.85 5.79
C LEU A 212 7.27 26.31 6.34
N ALA A 213 7.44 26.33 7.67
CA ALA A 213 8.71 26.68 8.32
C ALA A 213 9.83 25.71 7.93
N ALA A 214 9.54 24.40 7.96
CA ALA A 214 10.48 23.36 7.53
C ALA A 214 10.85 23.53 6.05
N GLY A 215 9.91 23.92 5.18
CA GLY A 215 10.18 24.16 3.76
C GLY A 215 11.14 25.30 3.52
N MET A 216 10.95 26.42 4.21
CA MET A 216 11.87 27.56 4.13
C MET A 216 13.28 27.15 4.57
N PHE A 217 13.38 26.41 5.68
CA PHE A 217 14.65 25.91 6.18
C PHE A 217 15.31 24.89 5.22
N LEU A 218 14.56 23.91 4.73
CA LEU A 218 15.06 22.88 3.81
C LEU A 218 15.45 23.48 2.46
N ALA A 219 14.72 24.49 1.96
CA ALA A 219 15.08 25.21 0.74
C ALA A 219 16.40 25.96 0.92
N ALA A 220 16.57 26.69 2.02
CA ALA A 220 17.81 27.38 2.34
C ALA A 220 18.99 26.38 2.47
N ALA A 221 18.78 25.27 3.18
CA ALA A 221 19.76 24.20 3.31
C ALA A 221 20.09 23.54 1.96
N ALA A 222 19.11 23.36 1.08
CA ALA A 222 19.30 22.81 -0.26
C ALA A 222 20.12 23.77 -1.14
N VAL A 223 19.81 25.08 -1.14
CA VAL A 223 20.61 26.10 -1.85
C VAL A 223 22.04 26.10 -1.33
N LEU A 224 22.21 26.18 -0.01
CA LEU A 224 23.53 26.25 0.61
C LEU A 224 24.34 24.99 0.33
N SER A 225 23.73 23.82 0.45
CA SER A 225 24.41 22.55 0.20
C SER A 225 24.76 22.35 -1.28
N LEU A 226 23.90 22.75 -2.21
CA LEU A 226 24.18 22.73 -3.65
C LEU A 226 25.25 23.76 -4.06
N ALA A 227 25.29 24.93 -3.41
CA ALA A 227 26.19 26.01 -3.77
C ALA A 227 27.58 25.90 -3.11
N CYS A 228 27.67 25.34 -1.90
CA CYS A 228 28.88 25.34 -1.09
C CYS A 228 29.59 23.97 -1.00
N ARG A 229 28.93 22.83 -1.30
CA ARG A 229 29.64 21.55 -1.28
C ARG A 229 30.47 21.33 -2.55
N TYR A 230 31.79 21.38 -2.39
CA TYR A 230 32.72 20.95 -3.42
C TYR A 230 32.65 19.43 -3.66
N PRO A 231 32.77 18.96 -4.92
CA PRO A 231 32.69 17.54 -5.28
C PRO A 231 33.80 16.65 -4.70
N TYR A 232 34.98 17.21 -4.39
CA TYR A 232 36.07 16.47 -3.76
C TYR A 232 35.99 16.60 -2.24
N ARG A 233 35.51 15.54 -1.58
CA ARG A 233 35.55 15.41 -0.12
C ARG A 233 37.01 15.20 0.32
N SER A 234 37.47 15.90 1.36
CA SER A 234 38.87 15.91 1.79
C SER A 234 39.47 14.51 1.98
N GLU A 235 40.76 14.36 1.66
CA GLU A 235 41.50 13.10 1.75
C GLU A 235 41.43 12.44 3.13
N ARG A 236 41.34 13.20 4.23
CA ARG A 236 41.25 12.66 5.60
C ARG A 236 40.03 11.75 5.82
N ILE A 237 38.89 12.06 5.21
CA ILE A 237 37.68 11.21 5.29
C ILE A 237 37.84 9.96 4.41
N ARG A 238 38.59 10.07 3.31
CA ARG A 238 38.95 8.94 2.44
C ARG A 238 39.88 7.97 3.16
N GLU A 239 40.84 8.46 3.93
CA GLU A 239 41.77 7.65 4.72
C GLU A 239 41.12 6.97 5.93
N THR A 240 40.27 7.69 6.68
CA THR A 240 39.48 7.07 7.76
C THR A 240 38.52 6.01 7.22
N ARG A 241 37.91 6.23 6.05
CA ARG A 241 37.09 5.20 5.37
C ARG A 241 37.93 4.04 4.84
N LYS A 242 39.18 4.26 4.41
CA LYS A 242 40.11 3.18 4.06
C LYS A 242 40.46 2.33 5.29
N ARG A 243 40.70 2.94 6.46
CA ARG A 243 40.98 2.24 7.73
C ARG A 243 39.76 1.43 8.23
N ILE A 244 38.55 1.99 8.14
CA ILE A 244 37.29 1.28 8.44
C ILE A 244 36.95 0.22 7.37
N GLY A 245 37.48 0.38 6.15
CA GLY A 245 37.34 -0.55 5.04
C GLY A 245 38.22 -1.81 5.11
N VAL A 246 39.26 -1.81 5.94
CA VAL A 246 40.17 -2.97 6.12
C VAL A 246 39.46 -4.17 6.76
N PRO A 247 38.70 -4.04 7.86
CA PRO A 247 37.98 -5.18 8.44
C PRO A 247 36.84 -5.69 7.53
N THR A 248 36.25 -4.85 6.69
CA THR A 248 35.22 -5.28 5.72
C THR A 248 35.80 -6.08 4.56
N ARG A 249 37.04 -5.81 4.10
CA ARG A 249 37.71 -6.66 3.10
C ARG A 249 38.06 -8.05 3.63
N LEU A 250 38.43 -8.16 4.91
CA LEU A 250 38.63 -9.46 5.57
C LEU A 250 37.31 -10.22 5.77
N ALA A 251 36.25 -9.53 6.16
CA ALA A 251 34.91 -10.13 6.29
C ALA A 251 34.37 -10.62 4.93
N VAL A 252 34.59 -9.86 3.85
CA VAL A 252 34.19 -10.25 2.48
C VAL A 252 34.95 -11.50 1.99
N ARG A 253 36.21 -11.70 2.40
CA ARG A 253 36.95 -12.95 2.10
C ARG A 253 36.34 -14.19 2.77
N ARG A 254 35.69 -14.06 3.93
CA ARG A 254 34.96 -15.18 4.57
C ARG A 254 33.69 -15.58 3.81
N PHE A 255 33.22 -14.76 2.89
CA PHE A 255 32.06 -15.04 2.02
C PHE A 255 32.46 -15.36 0.57
N ALA A 256 33.73 -15.69 0.31
CA ALA A 256 34.30 -15.76 -1.04
C ALA A 256 33.86 -16.96 -1.89
N VAL A 257 33.17 -17.96 -1.33
CA VAL A 257 32.67 -19.12 -2.08
C VAL A 257 31.18 -19.27 -1.85
N LYS A 258 30.37 -18.42 -2.50
CA LYS A 258 28.92 -18.63 -2.57
C LYS A 258 28.62 -19.49 -3.80
N PRO A 259 27.73 -20.49 -3.71
CA PRO A 259 27.25 -21.16 -4.90
C PRO A 259 26.62 -20.14 -5.85
N LEU A 260 26.73 -20.38 -7.16
CA LEU A 260 26.33 -19.44 -8.21
C LEU A 260 24.90 -18.90 -8.02
N TRP A 261 23.99 -19.76 -7.56
CA TRP A 261 22.61 -19.41 -7.22
C TRP A 261 22.51 -18.42 -6.04
N LEU A 262 23.24 -18.65 -4.96
CA LEU A 262 23.22 -17.75 -3.79
C LEU A 262 23.88 -16.40 -4.11
N TRP A 263 24.89 -16.41 -4.99
CA TRP A 263 25.45 -15.17 -5.51
C TRP A 263 24.44 -14.40 -6.36
N ALA A 264 23.67 -15.08 -7.21
CA ALA A 264 22.61 -14.45 -8.00
C ALA A 264 21.50 -13.84 -7.12
N VAL A 265 21.05 -14.56 -6.08
CA VAL A 265 20.09 -14.03 -5.09
C VAL A 265 20.68 -12.83 -4.35
N HIS A 266 21.95 -12.90 -3.94
CA HIS A 266 22.63 -11.77 -3.32
C HIS A 266 22.72 -10.56 -4.25
N GLN A 267 22.98 -10.77 -5.55
CA GLN A 267 22.97 -9.69 -6.53
C GLN A 267 21.59 -9.05 -6.65
N GLN A 268 20.51 -9.83 -6.71
CA GLN A 268 19.14 -9.29 -6.73
C GLN A 268 18.82 -8.48 -5.47
N ILE A 269 19.12 -9.05 -4.30
CA ILE A 269 18.81 -8.39 -3.03
C ILE A 269 19.63 -7.10 -2.91
N VAL A 270 20.96 -7.16 -3.06
CA VAL A 270 21.87 -6.05 -2.75
C VAL A 270 21.99 -5.03 -3.90
N HIS A 271 22.20 -5.52 -5.12
CA HIS A 271 22.51 -4.66 -6.27
C HIS A 271 21.27 -4.16 -7.01
N ALA A 272 20.18 -4.95 -7.06
CA ALA A 272 18.90 -4.54 -7.65
C ALA A 272 17.95 -3.85 -6.64
N TYR A 273 18.48 -3.39 -5.49
CA TYR A 273 17.73 -2.68 -4.44
C TYR A 273 16.61 -3.50 -3.77
N GLY A 274 16.66 -4.84 -3.87
CA GLY A 274 15.68 -5.72 -3.24
C GLY A 274 15.62 -5.59 -1.72
N TRP A 275 16.76 -5.37 -1.05
CA TRP A 275 16.79 -5.14 0.41
C TRP A 275 16.03 -3.88 0.84
N LEU A 276 15.77 -2.94 -0.06
CA LEU A 276 14.99 -1.74 0.21
C LEU A 276 13.51 -1.94 -0.12
N LEU A 277 13.22 -2.62 -1.24
CA LEU A 277 11.85 -2.79 -1.72
C LEU A 277 11.09 -3.87 -0.94
N ILE A 278 11.74 -4.96 -0.49
CA ILE A 278 11.09 -6.00 0.33
C ILE A 278 10.50 -5.42 1.62
N PRO A 279 11.26 -4.68 2.47
CA PRO A 279 10.71 -4.11 3.69
C PRO A 279 9.59 -3.10 3.43
N VAL A 280 9.70 -2.28 2.38
CA VAL A 280 8.67 -1.28 2.04
C VAL A 280 7.34 -1.94 1.73
N VAL A 281 7.32 -2.99 0.91
CA VAL A 281 6.08 -3.70 0.56
C VAL A 281 5.52 -4.48 1.76
N ILE A 282 6.40 -5.08 2.58
CA ILE A 282 5.98 -5.74 3.83
C ILE A 282 5.33 -4.71 4.78
N LEU A 283 5.95 -3.55 4.98
CA LEU A 283 5.40 -2.48 5.82
C LEU A 283 4.07 -1.95 5.28
N TYR A 284 3.95 -1.80 3.96
CA TYR A 284 2.67 -1.47 3.32
C TYR A 284 1.60 -2.51 3.69
N PHE A 285 1.85 -3.81 3.52
CA PHE A 285 0.88 -4.83 3.89
C PHE A 285 0.61 -4.89 5.41
N CYS A 286 1.60 -4.62 6.25
CA CYS A 286 1.49 -4.65 7.70
C CYS A 286 0.71 -3.47 8.31
N PHE A 287 0.83 -2.27 7.72
CA PHE A 287 0.27 -1.04 8.30
C PHE A 287 -0.80 -0.39 7.41
N VAL A 288 -0.52 -0.23 6.11
CA VAL A 288 -1.35 0.57 5.19
C VAL A 288 -2.49 -0.24 4.58
N TYR A 289 -2.20 -1.48 4.13
CA TYR A 289 -3.19 -2.31 3.47
C TYR A 289 -4.37 -2.60 4.41
N SER A 290 -5.55 -2.15 4.03
CA SER A 290 -6.78 -2.48 4.73
C SER A 290 -7.48 -3.56 3.92
N PRO A 291 -7.67 -4.78 4.47
CA PRO A 291 -8.35 -5.81 3.72
C PRO A 291 -9.78 -5.37 3.41
N PRO A 292 -10.35 -5.80 2.28
CA PRO A 292 -11.69 -5.40 1.88
C PRO A 292 -12.67 -5.80 2.99
N HIS A 293 -13.43 -4.82 3.50
CA HIS A 293 -14.48 -5.07 4.47
C HIS A 293 -15.65 -5.78 3.77
N LEU A 294 -15.54 -7.10 3.63
CA LEU A 294 -16.55 -7.96 2.98
C LEU A 294 -17.76 -8.25 3.87
N ALA A 295 -17.81 -7.64 5.06
CA ALA A 295 -18.90 -7.69 6.04
C ALA A 295 -19.36 -6.28 6.46
N THR A 296 -19.49 -5.35 5.52
CA THR A 296 -20.00 -3.99 5.80
C THR A 296 -21.49 -3.94 6.09
N SER A 297 -22.30 -4.85 5.51
CA SER A 297 -23.73 -4.86 5.81
C SER A 297 -23.99 -5.36 7.23
N LEU A 298 -24.92 -4.73 7.93
CA LEU A 298 -25.32 -5.10 9.29
C LEU A 298 -25.69 -6.59 9.38
N GLU A 299 -26.38 -7.09 8.35
CA GLU A 299 -26.73 -8.51 8.18
C GLU A 299 -25.52 -9.44 8.26
N ASN A 300 -24.44 -9.10 7.54
CA ASN A 300 -23.21 -9.90 7.51
C ASN A 300 -22.45 -9.84 8.85
N GLN A 301 -22.55 -8.73 9.57
CA GLN A 301 -21.97 -8.61 10.91
C GLN A 301 -22.71 -9.49 11.91
N HIS A 302 -24.04 -9.46 11.90
CA HIS A 302 -24.87 -10.32 12.75
C HIS A 302 -24.68 -11.80 12.42
N ALA A 303 -24.73 -12.16 11.13
CA ALA A 303 -24.44 -13.53 10.69
C ALA A 303 -23.09 -14.02 11.23
N ARG A 304 -22.02 -13.23 11.09
CA ARG A 304 -20.69 -13.56 11.61
C ARG A 304 -20.72 -13.86 13.11
N LEU A 305 -21.37 -13.02 13.92
CA LEU A 305 -21.49 -13.23 15.36
C LEU A 305 -22.21 -14.56 15.69
N TYR A 306 -23.26 -14.89 14.95
CA TYR A 306 -23.94 -16.18 15.09
C TYR A 306 -23.05 -17.36 14.67
N PHE A 307 -22.31 -17.27 13.56
CA PHE A 307 -21.35 -18.33 13.20
C PHE A 307 -20.23 -18.50 14.24
N GLU A 308 -19.74 -17.42 14.85
CA GLU A 308 -18.74 -17.50 15.92
C GLU A 308 -19.32 -18.19 17.17
N ARG A 309 -20.52 -17.77 17.60
CA ARG A 309 -21.17 -18.31 18.81
C ARG A 309 -21.56 -19.79 18.70
N TRP A 310 -21.89 -20.28 17.51
CA TRP A 310 -22.45 -21.63 17.29
C TRP A 310 -21.49 -22.55 16.52
N SER A 311 -20.23 -22.15 16.41
CA SER A 311 -19.19 -22.91 15.72
C SER A 311 -18.94 -24.30 16.35
N GLY A 312 -18.53 -25.25 15.51
CA GLY A 312 -18.25 -26.63 15.92
C GLY A 312 -19.37 -27.62 15.57
N THR A 313 -19.43 -28.72 16.30
CA THR A 313 -20.48 -29.74 16.09
C THR A 313 -21.84 -29.21 16.52
N VAL A 314 -22.83 -29.38 15.66
CA VAL A 314 -24.19 -28.92 15.91
C VAL A 314 -25.02 -30.08 16.44
N ASP A 315 -25.23 -30.11 17.75
CA ASP A 315 -26.09 -31.09 18.43
C ASP A 315 -27.57 -30.71 18.27
N MET A 316 -28.48 -31.67 18.51
CA MET A 316 -29.93 -31.42 18.44
C MET A 316 -30.40 -30.33 19.41
N GLU A 317 -29.73 -30.18 20.55
CA GLU A 317 -29.99 -29.09 21.50
C GLU A 317 -29.64 -27.73 20.91
N LYS A 318 -28.50 -27.64 20.20
CA LYS A 318 -28.12 -26.43 19.49
C LYS A 318 -29.14 -26.13 18.39
N LEU A 319 -29.54 -27.10 17.56
CA LEU A 319 -30.56 -26.84 16.53
C LEU A 319 -31.85 -26.23 17.10
N ARG A 320 -32.37 -26.80 18.19
CA ARG A 320 -33.56 -26.26 18.87
C ARG A 320 -33.35 -24.85 19.39
N ALA A 321 -32.17 -24.55 19.92
CA ALA A 321 -31.84 -23.20 20.34
C ALA A 321 -31.82 -22.22 19.16
N ILE A 322 -31.33 -22.61 17.96
CA ILE A 322 -31.27 -21.73 16.77
C ILE A 322 -32.69 -21.30 16.44
N ASP A 323 -33.57 -22.30 16.33
CA ASP A 323 -34.92 -22.11 15.87
C ASP A 323 -35.75 -21.33 16.91
N ALA A 324 -35.51 -21.56 18.20
CA ALA A 324 -36.12 -20.78 19.27
C ALA A 324 -35.70 -19.29 19.22
N GLU A 325 -34.41 -19.00 18.99
CA GLU A 325 -33.91 -17.63 18.88
C GLU A 325 -34.46 -16.94 17.62
N ALA A 326 -34.52 -17.66 16.48
CA ALA A 326 -35.11 -17.17 15.24
C ALA A 326 -36.60 -16.83 15.41
N GLN A 327 -37.38 -17.70 16.06
CA GLN A 327 -38.79 -17.46 16.34
C GLN A 327 -38.99 -16.29 17.33
N ALA A 328 -38.12 -16.14 18.32
CA ALA A 328 -38.18 -15.03 19.27
C ALA A 328 -37.94 -13.68 18.59
N LEU A 329 -36.99 -13.62 17.66
CA LEU A 329 -36.72 -12.41 16.88
C LEU A 329 -37.84 -12.10 15.89
N GLN A 330 -38.38 -13.13 15.23
CA GLN A 330 -39.54 -12.96 14.34
C GLN A 330 -40.75 -12.41 15.09
N LYS A 331 -41.06 -12.94 16.28
CA LYS A 331 -42.13 -12.41 17.14
C LYS A 331 -41.89 -10.94 17.51
N LYS A 332 -40.65 -10.55 17.81
CA LYS A 332 -40.31 -9.15 18.09
C LYS A 332 -40.53 -8.26 16.88
N LEU A 333 -40.18 -8.72 15.68
CA LEU A 333 -40.43 -8.00 14.45
C LEU A 333 -41.94 -7.84 14.19
N ASP A 334 -42.70 -8.93 14.31
CA ASP A 334 -44.15 -8.95 14.07
C ASP A 334 -44.91 -8.02 15.02
N LEU A 335 -44.44 -7.87 16.27
CA LEU A 335 -44.97 -6.90 17.24
C LEU A 335 -44.70 -5.45 16.82
N LEU A 336 -43.61 -5.17 16.10
CA LEU A 336 -43.25 -3.83 15.64
C LEU A 336 -43.93 -3.43 14.32
N LEU A 337 -44.29 -4.39 13.45
CA LEU A 337 -44.96 -4.14 12.17
C LEU A 337 -46.22 -3.25 12.26
N PRO A 338 -47.17 -3.48 13.20
CA PRO A 338 -48.37 -2.65 13.30
C PRO A 338 -48.07 -1.23 13.82
N MET A 339 -47.01 -1.04 14.62
CA MET A 339 -46.61 0.28 15.16
C MET A 339 -45.88 1.16 14.13
N ALA A 340 -45.41 0.55 13.04
CA ALA A 340 -44.64 1.19 11.99
C ALA A 340 -45.51 1.62 10.78
N SER A 341 -46.73 1.11 10.64
CA SER A 341 -47.56 1.29 9.42
C SER A 341 -48.14 2.72 9.20
N GLY A 342 -47.70 3.73 9.96
CA GLY A 342 -48.15 5.12 9.85
C GLY A 342 -47.22 5.98 8.97
N SER A 343 -47.78 6.94 8.24
CA SER A 343 -47.04 7.86 7.35
C SER A 343 -45.99 8.74 8.03
N ASN A 344 -45.96 8.78 9.37
CA ASN A 344 -44.99 9.49 10.20
C ASN A 344 -44.27 8.51 11.14
N GLU A 345 -43.52 7.56 10.60
CA GLU A 345 -42.67 6.67 11.40
C GLU A 345 -41.60 7.49 12.16
N PRO A 346 -41.51 7.39 13.50
CA PRO A 346 -40.37 7.88 14.24
C PRO A 346 -39.09 7.22 13.73
N GLY A 347 -38.05 8.01 13.41
CA GLY A 347 -36.77 7.48 12.91
C GLY A 347 -36.12 6.42 13.83
N GLN A 348 -36.46 6.43 15.12
CA GLN A 348 -36.02 5.39 16.07
C GLN A 348 -36.63 4.01 15.79
N LEU A 349 -37.91 3.94 15.40
CA LEU A 349 -38.58 2.67 15.07
C LEU A 349 -38.05 2.09 13.76
N GLN A 350 -37.72 2.94 12.78
CA GLN A 350 -37.06 2.53 11.54
C GLN A 350 -35.71 1.88 11.78
N VAL A 351 -34.87 2.48 12.64
CA VAL A 351 -33.57 1.92 13.01
C VAL A 351 -33.74 0.59 13.75
N GLN A 352 -34.68 0.49 14.69
CA GLN A 352 -34.94 -0.77 15.41
C GLN A 352 -35.40 -1.89 14.48
N ARG A 353 -36.31 -1.59 13.55
CA ARG A 353 -36.76 -2.54 12.52
C ARG A 353 -35.59 -3.01 11.67
N TYR A 354 -34.79 -2.07 11.15
CA TYR A 354 -33.62 -2.38 10.33
C TYR A 354 -32.62 -3.30 11.06
N VAL A 355 -32.38 -3.04 12.35
CA VAL A 355 -31.52 -3.90 13.18
C VAL A 355 -32.12 -5.29 13.35
N LEU A 356 -33.42 -5.41 13.66
CA LEU A 356 -34.09 -6.71 13.80
C LEU A 356 -34.11 -7.51 12.50
N ASP A 357 -34.47 -6.88 11.38
CA ASP A 357 -34.44 -7.49 10.05
C ASP A 357 -33.04 -8.04 9.74
N SER A 358 -32.00 -7.28 10.07
CA SER A 358 -30.63 -7.70 9.83
C SER A 358 -30.18 -8.87 10.74
N GLN A 359 -30.69 -8.95 11.96
CA GLN A 359 -30.45 -10.09 12.87
C GLN A 359 -31.12 -11.36 12.36
N ILE A 360 -32.37 -11.26 11.89
CA ILE A 360 -33.12 -12.37 11.30
C ILE A 360 -32.45 -12.86 10.03
N ALA A 361 -32.06 -11.96 9.13
CA ALA A 361 -31.29 -12.30 7.93
C ALA A 361 -29.96 -13.00 8.29
N GLY A 362 -29.31 -12.55 9.37
CA GLY A 362 -28.08 -13.17 9.86
C GLY A 362 -28.28 -14.60 10.36
N LEU A 363 -29.35 -14.87 11.13
CA LEU A 363 -29.70 -16.23 11.56
C LEU A 363 -30.14 -17.13 10.40
N LYS A 364 -30.89 -16.58 9.45
CA LYS A 364 -31.31 -17.30 8.25
C LYS A 364 -30.11 -17.82 7.48
N HIS A 365 -29.04 -17.04 7.36
CA HIS A 365 -27.78 -17.51 6.77
C HIS A 365 -27.18 -18.73 7.49
N VAL A 366 -27.28 -18.80 8.82
CA VAL A 366 -26.83 -19.95 9.60
C VAL A 366 -27.73 -21.16 9.34
N GLN A 367 -29.05 -20.98 9.37
CA GLN A 367 -30.03 -22.04 9.08
C GLN A 367 -29.87 -22.60 7.67
N ASP A 368 -29.69 -21.75 6.66
CA ASP A 368 -29.45 -22.16 5.27
C ASP A 368 -28.16 -22.98 5.14
N THR A 369 -27.12 -22.62 5.91
CA THR A 369 -25.85 -23.36 5.93
C THR A 369 -26.02 -24.73 6.58
N ILE A 370 -26.78 -24.81 7.68
CA ILE A 370 -27.09 -26.06 8.37
C ILE A 370 -27.92 -26.97 7.45
N ALA A 371 -28.98 -26.45 6.82
CA ALA A 371 -29.83 -27.20 5.90
C ALA A 371 -29.03 -27.76 4.72
N ARG A 372 -28.11 -26.95 4.16
CA ARG A 372 -27.19 -27.42 3.13
C ARG A 372 -26.26 -28.54 3.62
N GLN A 373 -25.74 -28.45 4.84
CA GLN A 373 -24.88 -29.50 5.39
C GLN A 373 -25.65 -30.78 5.69
N GLN A 374 -26.88 -30.69 6.18
CA GLN A 374 -27.78 -31.83 6.38
C GLN A 374 -28.01 -32.60 5.07
N ALA A 375 -28.21 -31.87 3.96
CA ALA A 375 -28.36 -32.48 2.64
C ALA A 375 -27.07 -33.18 2.14
N LEU A 376 -25.89 -32.75 2.59
CA LEU A 376 -24.60 -33.28 2.16
C LEU A 376 -24.12 -34.46 3.02
N ASN A 377 -24.32 -34.41 4.34
CA ASN A 377 -23.93 -35.47 5.28
C ASN A 377 -24.88 -35.45 6.50
N PRO A 378 -25.77 -36.44 6.66
CA PRO A 378 -26.71 -36.48 7.79
C PRO A 378 -26.04 -36.79 9.13
N ASP A 379 -24.90 -37.50 9.14
CA ASP A 379 -24.34 -38.08 10.37
C ASP A 379 -23.54 -37.09 11.25
N THR A 380 -22.99 -36.01 10.68
CA THR A 380 -22.21 -35.01 11.44
C THR A 380 -22.33 -33.61 10.83
N ILE A 381 -23.10 -32.73 11.46
CA ILE A 381 -23.20 -31.30 11.08
C ILE A 381 -22.09 -30.53 11.80
N ARG A 382 -21.22 -29.86 11.05
CA ARG A 382 -20.12 -29.05 11.59
C ARG A 382 -20.19 -27.63 11.04
N LEU A 383 -20.54 -26.69 11.90
CA LEU A 383 -20.66 -25.29 11.54
C LEU A 383 -19.28 -24.61 11.62
N VAL A 384 -18.76 -24.21 10.45
CA VAL A 384 -17.54 -23.42 10.33
C VAL A 384 -17.92 -22.01 9.94
N ASN A 385 -17.31 -21.00 10.59
CA ASN A 385 -17.51 -19.61 10.23
C ASN A 385 -16.90 -19.32 8.84
N PRO A 386 -17.71 -18.95 7.82
CA PRO A 386 -17.19 -18.71 6.48
C PRO A 386 -16.51 -17.33 6.34
N TYR A 387 -16.82 -16.37 7.20
CA TYR A 387 -16.43 -14.96 7.03
C TYR A 387 -14.90 -14.74 6.95
N PRO A 388 -14.06 -15.36 7.79
CA PRO A 388 -12.60 -15.25 7.68
C PRO A 388 -12.04 -15.70 6.32
N TYR A 389 -12.72 -16.64 5.66
CA TYR A 389 -12.29 -17.23 4.39
C TYR A 389 -12.79 -16.49 3.15
N ARG A 390 -13.68 -15.49 3.32
CA ARG A 390 -14.25 -14.71 2.20
C ARG A 390 -13.17 -14.12 1.31
N ILE A 391 -12.06 -13.67 1.88
CA ILE A 391 -10.98 -13.04 1.11
C ILE A 391 -10.34 -13.97 0.07
N PHE A 392 -10.46 -15.30 0.23
CA PHE A 392 -9.81 -16.28 -0.65
C PHE A 392 -10.73 -16.78 -1.78
N TRP A 393 -12.01 -17.00 -1.47
CA TRP A 393 -12.92 -17.69 -2.40
C TRP A 393 -14.21 -16.94 -2.72
N ASP A 394 -14.54 -15.85 -2.02
CA ASP A 394 -15.75 -15.08 -2.33
C ASP A 394 -15.55 -14.28 -3.63
N PRO A 395 -16.46 -14.40 -4.63
CA PRO A 395 -16.42 -13.56 -5.83
C PRO A 395 -16.40 -12.05 -5.53
N ARG A 396 -16.94 -11.62 -4.38
CA ARG A 396 -16.89 -10.22 -3.94
C ARG A 396 -15.49 -9.76 -3.52
N ALA A 397 -14.61 -10.69 -3.15
CA ALA A 397 -13.23 -10.39 -2.76
C ALA A 397 -12.29 -10.16 -3.95
N VAL A 398 -12.74 -10.40 -5.18
CA VAL A 398 -11.91 -10.34 -6.40
C VAL A 398 -11.24 -8.98 -6.58
N SER A 399 -11.89 -7.88 -6.22
CA SER A 399 -11.27 -6.54 -6.29
C SER A 399 -10.05 -6.42 -5.37
N GLY A 400 -10.19 -6.82 -4.10
CA GLY A 400 -9.09 -6.79 -3.12
C GLY A 400 -7.98 -7.79 -3.46
N GLN A 401 -8.33 -8.98 -3.97
CA GLN A 401 -7.34 -9.95 -4.45
C GLN A 401 -6.53 -9.41 -5.64
N ARG A 402 -7.19 -8.73 -6.58
CA ARG A 402 -6.52 -8.09 -7.72
C ARG A 402 -5.56 -6.99 -7.26
N GLU A 403 -5.95 -6.17 -6.29
CA GLU A 403 -5.08 -5.14 -5.73
C GLU A 403 -3.81 -5.74 -5.10
N VAL A 404 -3.97 -6.73 -4.21
CA VAL A 404 -2.84 -7.45 -3.60
C VAL A 404 -1.96 -8.09 -4.67
N GLY A 405 -2.57 -8.77 -5.64
CA GLY A 405 -1.86 -9.43 -6.74
C GLY A 405 -1.04 -8.46 -7.59
N LEU A 406 -1.61 -7.31 -7.96
CA LEU A 406 -0.94 -6.27 -8.74
C LEU A 406 0.25 -5.67 -7.98
N ILE A 407 0.11 -5.42 -6.67
CA ILE A 407 1.19 -4.88 -5.83
C ILE A 407 2.35 -5.89 -5.74
N VAL A 408 2.05 -7.16 -5.41
CA VAL A 408 3.07 -8.21 -5.31
C VAL A 408 3.75 -8.43 -6.65
N MET A 409 2.99 -8.45 -7.75
CA MET A 409 3.51 -8.60 -9.10
C MET A 409 4.43 -7.44 -9.50
N THR A 410 4.01 -6.19 -9.24
CA THR A 410 4.82 -5.01 -9.53
C THR A 410 6.12 -5.03 -8.73
N ALA A 411 6.07 -5.43 -7.46
CA ALA A 411 7.24 -5.61 -6.62
C ALA A 411 8.18 -6.70 -7.16
N CYS A 412 7.66 -7.88 -7.55
CA CYS A 412 8.45 -8.94 -8.20
C CYS A 412 9.13 -8.44 -9.48
N LEU A 413 8.41 -7.72 -10.34
CA LEU A 413 8.97 -7.15 -11.57
C LEU A 413 10.12 -6.17 -11.26
N LEU A 414 9.93 -5.28 -10.29
CA LEU A 414 10.96 -4.32 -9.87
C LEU A 414 12.20 -5.01 -9.30
N PHE A 415 12.05 -6.09 -8.52
CA PHE A 415 13.19 -6.90 -8.05
C PHE A 415 14.01 -7.48 -9.21
N THR A 416 13.32 -7.90 -10.28
CA THR A 416 13.96 -8.59 -11.41
C THR A 416 14.44 -7.65 -12.53
N ALA A 417 13.97 -6.40 -12.57
CA ALA A 417 14.33 -5.43 -13.61
C ALA A 417 15.85 -5.13 -13.68
N GLY A 418 16.57 -5.29 -12.56
CA GLY A 418 18.01 -5.09 -12.45
C GLY A 418 18.87 -6.30 -12.84
N LEU A 419 18.27 -7.47 -13.12
CA LEU A 419 18.99 -8.75 -13.12
C LEU A 419 20.07 -8.86 -14.20
N PHE A 420 19.76 -8.37 -15.41
CA PHE A 420 20.67 -8.42 -16.56
C PHE A 420 21.22 -7.04 -16.95
N SER A 421 20.52 -5.97 -16.57
CA SER A 421 20.87 -4.60 -16.97
C SER A 421 22.14 -4.07 -16.29
N PHE A 422 22.54 -4.65 -15.16
CA PHE A 422 23.79 -4.26 -14.47
C PHE A 422 25.04 -4.77 -15.20
N ASP A 423 24.98 -5.97 -15.77
CA ASP A 423 26.14 -6.61 -16.43
C ASP A 423 26.38 -6.07 -17.83
N GLN A 424 25.34 -5.56 -18.47
CA GLN A 424 25.43 -4.85 -19.75
C GLN A 424 26.09 -3.47 -19.62
N ARG A 425 26.39 -3.00 -18.40
CA ARG A 425 27.09 -1.73 -18.19
C ARG A 425 28.60 -1.94 -18.23
N GLY A 426 29.18 -1.64 -19.39
CA GLY A 426 30.61 -1.80 -19.68
C GLY A 426 30.93 -3.18 -20.24
N SER A 427 32.22 -3.44 -20.52
CA SER A 427 32.71 -4.72 -21.07
C SER A 427 32.66 -5.89 -20.07
N THR A 428 31.87 -5.77 -19.00
CA THR A 428 31.70 -6.80 -17.97
C THR A 428 30.92 -8.01 -18.46
N ALA A 429 30.00 -7.83 -19.42
CA ALA A 429 29.27 -8.94 -20.02
C ALA A 429 30.23 -9.90 -20.75
N ASP A 430 31.18 -9.36 -21.51
CA ASP A 430 32.18 -10.15 -22.26
C ASP A 430 33.13 -10.90 -21.32
N LEU A 431 33.54 -10.24 -20.23
CA LEU A 431 34.33 -10.86 -19.16
C LEU A 431 33.55 -11.95 -18.41
N LEU A 432 32.24 -11.76 -18.21
CA LEU A 432 31.41 -12.79 -17.61
C LEU A 432 31.26 -13.98 -18.55
N HIS A 433 31.07 -13.77 -19.86
CA HIS A 433 30.91 -14.84 -20.84
C HIS A 433 32.17 -15.63 -21.18
N SER A 434 33.36 -15.12 -20.82
CA SER A 434 34.64 -15.83 -20.95
C SER A 434 34.94 -16.76 -19.77
N LEU A 435 34.21 -16.64 -18.64
CA LEU A 435 34.33 -17.55 -17.50
C LEU A 435 33.64 -18.91 -17.77
N PRO A 436 34.13 -20.02 -17.18
CA PRO A 436 33.62 -21.38 -17.44
C PRO A 436 32.13 -21.55 -17.07
N GLU A 437 31.67 -20.88 -16.02
CA GLU A 437 30.26 -20.86 -15.60
C GLU A 437 29.49 -19.61 -16.10
N GLY A 438 30.09 -18.82 -16.99
CA GLY A 438 29.63 -17.49 -17.38
C GLY A 438 28.46 -17.42 -18.35
N ARG A 439 28.07 -18.55 -18.94
CA ARG A 439 27.09 -18.64 -20.03
C ARG A 439 25.76 -19.20 -19.53
N THR A 440 25.39 -20.40 -19.94
CA THR A 440 24.13 -21.05 -19.57
C THR A 440 23.95 -21.30 -18.06
N PRO A 441 24.96 -21.72 -17.26
CA PRO A 441 24.74 -21.98 -15.84
C PRO A 441 24.52 -20.69 -15.02
N LEU A 442 25.16 -19.57 -15.40
CA LEU A 442 24.90 -18.26 -14.79
C LEU A 442 23.46 -17.79 -15.04
N VAL A 443 22.97 -17.92 -16.27
CA VAL A 443 21.58 -17.55 -16.59
C VAL A 443 20.59 -18.43 -15.84
N ARG A 444 20.81 -19.75 -15.80
CA ARG A 444 19.94 -20.68 -15.04
C ARG A 444 19.92 -20.39 -13.55
N SER A 445 21.08 -20.14 -12.94
CA SER A 445 21.16 -19.83 -11.51
C SER A 445 20.50 -18.50 -11.16
N ARG A 446 20.57 -17.50 -12.05
CA ARG A 446 19.86 -16.23 -11.92
C ARG A 446 18.35 -16.34 -12.05
N LEU A 447 17.88 -17.10 -13.02
CA LEU A 447 16.45 -17.39 -13.18
C LEU A 447 15.92 -18.16 -11.98
N ALA A 448 16.63 -19.20 -11.54
CA ALA A 448 16.29 -19.93 -10.31
C ALA A 448 16.29 -18.99 -9.09
N GLY A 449 17.25 -18.08 -8.96
CA GLY A 449 17.26 -17.04 -7.93
C GLY A 449 16.04 -16.13 -7.97
N ALA A 450 15.67 -15.66 -9.17
CA ALA A 450 14.50 -14.81 -9.38
C ALA A 450 13.19 -15.52 -9.00
N TYR A 451 13.00 -16.76 -9.45
CA TYR A 451 11.80 -17.55 -9.17
C TYR A 451 11.67 -17.87 -7.68
N THR A 452 12.76 -18.31 -7.04
CA THR A 452 12.76 -18.60 -5.61
C THR A 452 12.45 -17.36 -4.78
N LEU A 453 13.07 -16.21 -5.10
CA LEU A 453 12.82 -14.96 -4.38
C LEU A 453 11.39 -14.46 -4.58
N CYS A 454 10.84 -14.49 -5.80
CA CYS A 454 9.46 -14.07 -6.04
C CYS A 454 8.46 -15.02 -5.37
N ALA A 455 8.69 -16.33 -5.37
CA ALA A 455 7.84 -17.29 -4.68
C ALA A 455 7.82 -17.07 -3.15
N LEU A 456 8.99 -16.89 -2.52
CA LEU A 456 9.09 -16.60 -1.09
C LEU A 456 8.47 -15.25 -0.73
N PHE A 457 8.70 -14.23 -1.56
CA PHE A 457 8.13 -12.90 -1.35
C PHE A 457 6.61 -12.90 -1.47
N SER A 458 6.08 -13.60 -2.48
CA SER A 458 4.64 -13.79 -2.67
C SER A 458 3.98 -14.49 -1.49
N LEU A 459 4.58 -15.61 -1.05
CA LEU A 459 4.12 -16.34 0.12
C LEU A 459 4.12 -15.46 1.37
N SER A 460 5.18 -14.68 1.57
CA SER A 460 5.30 -13.73 2.68
C SER A 460 4.17 -12.68 2.65
N CYS A 461 3.91 -12.06 1.50
CA CYS A 461 2.83 -11.07 1.38
C CYS A 461 1.45 -11.69 1.62
N MET A 462 1.19 -12.87 1.06
CA MET A 462 -0.08 -13.60 1.25
C MET A 462 -0.31 -13.98 2.70
N THR A 463 0.73 -14.45 3.41
CA THR A 463 0.62 -14.76 4.85
C THR A 463 0.33 -13.51 5.67
N ILE A 464 0.97 -12.37 5.39
CA ILE A 464 0.69 -11.10 6.08
C ILE A 464 -0.76 -10.66 5.87
N VAL A 465 -1.24 -10.67 4.61
CA VAL A 465 -2.63 -10.31 4.27
C VAL A 465 -3.61 -11.23 4.99
N SER A 466 -3.33 -12.54 4.99
CA SER A 466 -4.16 -13.54 5.68
C SER A 466 -4.20 -13.30 7.19
N ILE A 467 -3.06 -13.05 7.83
CA ILE A 467 -2.97 -12.78 9.28
C ILE A 467 -3.74 -11.50 9.63
N ARG A 468 -3.63 -10.44 8.82
CA ARG A 468 -4.40 -9.20 9.05
C ARG A 468 -5.90 -9.43 8.92
N GLN A 469 -6.32 -10.22 7.93
CA GLN A 469 -7.73 -10.59 7.78
C GLN A 469 -8.24 -11.37 8.99
N PHE A 470 -7.48 -12.38 9.44
CA PHE A 470 -7.84 -13.18 10.61
C PHE A 470 -7.85 -12.34 11.90
N ARG A 471 -6.98 -11.34 12.04
CA ARG A 471 -7.03 -10.42 13.17
C ARG A 471 -8.32 -9.58 13.20
N GLN A 472 -8.89 -9.23 12.03
CA GLN A 472 -10.12 -8.46 11.95
C GLN A 472 -11.39 -9.31 12.04
N LEU A 473 -11.38 -10.49 11.40
CA LEU A 473 -12.54 -11.38 11.27
C LEU A 473 -12.57 -12.56 12.24
N GLY A 474 -11.56 -12.70 13.10
CA GLY A 474 -11.38 -13.85 13.98
C GLY A 474 -10.44 -14.89 13.35
N PHE A 475 -9.71 -15.60 14.21
CA PHE A 475 -8.82 -16.66 13.74
C PHE A 475 -9.62 -17.85 13.20
N PRO A 476 -9.15 -18.49 12.12
CA PRO A 476 -9.82 -19.65 11.55
C PRO A 476 -9.82 -20.81 12.54
N ALA A 477 -10.99 -21.18 13.03
CA ALA A 477 -11.20 -22.42 13.76
C ALA A 477 -11.47 -23.57 12.77
N LEU A 478 -11.19 -24.81 13.18
CA LEU A 478 -11.56 -26.02 12.42
C LEU A 478 -10.91 -26.16 11.03
N LEU A 479 -9.61 -25.83 10.90
CA LEU A 479 -8.88 -25.94 9.63
C LEU A 479 -8.79 -27.37 9.05
N SER A 480 -8.97 -28.39 9.89
CA SER A 480 -9.02 -29.80 9.51
C SER A 480 -10.40 -30.24 8.97
N ASP A 481 -11.44 -29.41 9.11
CA ASP A 481 -12.76 -29.72 8.58
C ASP A 481 -12.81 -29.65 7.06
N ARG A 482 -13.86 -30.25 6.50
CA ARG A 482 -14.04 -30.41 5.06
C ARG A 482 -14.29 -29.07 4.39
N LEU A 483 -13.68 -28.86 3.23
CA LEU A 483 -13.84 -27.66 2.41
C LEU A 483 -15.30 -27.46 1.96
N SER A 484 -16.06 -28.56 1.81
CA SER A 484 -17.49 -28.55 1.48
C SER A 484 -18.38 -27.92 2.55
N THR A 485 -17.88 -27.69 3.77
CA THR A 485 -18.60 -26.97 4.84
C THR A 485 -18.77 -25.48 4.51
N LEU A 486 -17.88 -24.93 3.66
CA LEU A 486 -17.93 -23.54 3.22
C LEU A 486 -18.92 -23.37 2.05
N PRO A 487 -19.61 -22.22 1.97
CA PRO A 487 -20.70 -22.03 1.02
C PRO A 487 -20.27 -22.00 -0.46
N TRP A 488 -19.00 -21.72 -0.75
CA TRP A 488 -18.50 -21.61 -2.13
C TRP A 488 -18.18 -22.95 -2.79
N PHE A 489 -18.08 -24.03 -2.02
CA PHE A 489 -17.65 -25.33 -2.54
C PHE A 489 -18.82 -26.30 -2.66
N SER A 490 -18.93 -26.95 -3.82
CA SER A 490 -19.91 -28.01 -4.08
C SER A 490 -19.53 -29.31 -3.35
N ALA A 491 -20.49 -30.24 -3.26
CA ALA A 491 -20.29 -31.59 -2.71
C ALA A 491 -19.09 -32.33 -3.32
N SER A 492 -18.80 -32.06 -4.60
CA SER A 492 -17.70 -32.66 -5.37
C SER A 492 -16.30 -32.26 -4.91
N SER A 493 -16.16 -31.24 -4.06
CA SER A 493 -14.88 -30.86 -3.43
C SER A 493 -14.37 -31.91 -2.42
N GLY A 494 -15.16 -32.95 -2.13
CA GLY A 494 -14.73 -34.15 -1.42
C GLY A 494 -14.39 -33.91 0.06
N ARG A 495 -13.63 -34.85 0.65
CA ARG A 495 -13.13 -34.78 2.03
C ARG A 495 -11.88 -33.89 2.17
N LEU A 496 -11.60 -33.01 1.21
CA LEU A 496 -10.43 -32.14 1.27
C LEU A 496 -10.55 -31.22 2.48
N PRO A 497 -9.52 -31.13 3.34
CA PRO A 497 -9.56 -30.24 4.48
C PRO A 497 -9.37 -28.77 4.05
N ILE A 498 -9.90 -27.83 4.83
CA ILE A 498 -9.82 -26.39 4.54
C ILE A 498 -8.36 -25.92 4.39
N TRP A 499 -7.43 -26.43 5.20
CA TRP A 499 -6.01 -26.09 5.06
C TRP A 499 -5.43 -26.47 3.69
N ALA A 500 -5.86 -27.60 3.10
CA ALA A 500 -5.39 -28.02 1.78
C ALA A 500 -5.90 -27.07 0.69
N GLY A 501 -7.14 -26.57 0.85
CA GLY A 501 -7.68 -25.52 -0.01
C GLY A 501 -6.85 -24.22 0.06
N LEU A 502 -6.45 -23.79 1.26
CA LEU A 502 -5.61 -22.59 1.44
C LEU A 502 -4.23 -22.75 0.80
N VAL A 503 -3.60 -23.92 0.96
CA VAL A 503 -2.32 -24.25 0.32
C VAL A 503 -2.47 -24.25 -1.21
N GLY A 504 -3.55 -24.84 -1.73
CA GLY A 504 -3.86 -24.82 -3.15
C GLY A 504 -4.04 -23.40 -3.71
N PHE A 505 -4.76 -22.54 -2.97
CA PHE A 505 -4.91 -21.13 -3.33
C PHE A 505 -3.56 -20.38 -3.35
N ALA A 506 -2.72 -20.58 -2.33
CA ALA A 506 -1.39 -19.98 -2.29
C ALA A 506 -0.50 -20.47 -3.44
N ALA A 507 -0.52 -21.78 -3.74
CA ALA A 507 0.23 -22.38 -4.83
C ALA A 507 -0.21 -21.83 -6.19
N LEU A 508 -1.52 -21.71 -6.44
CA LEU A 508 -2.06 -21.12 -7.68
C LEU A 508 -1.63 -19.67 -7.85
N ASN A 509 -1.67 -18.86 -6.78
CA ASN A 509 -1.22 -17.47 -6.83
C ASN A 509 0.28 -17.35 -7.13
N ILE A 510 1.10 -18.17 -6.49
CA ILE A 510 2.54 -18.22 -6.76
C ILE A 510 2.79 -18.63 -8.21
N LEU A 511 2.12 -19.68 -8.70
CA LEU A 511 2.27 -20.16 -10.08
C LEU A 511 1.89 -19.09 -11.09
N MET A 512 0.77 -18.39 -10.89
CA MET A 512 0.35 -17.26 -11.74
C MET A 512 1.41 -16.15 -11.76
N GLN A 513 1.94 -15.77 -10.60
CA GLN A 513 2.96 -14.72 -10.53
C GLN A 513 4.29 -15.14 -11.18
N LEU A 514 4.70 -16.40 -11.00
CA LEU A 514 5.87 -16.95 -11.68
C LEU A 514 5.66 -16.99 -13.20
N GLY A 515 4.46 -17.33 -13.67
CA GLY A 515 4.10 -17.31 -15.09
C GLY A 515 4.11 -15.90 -15.70
N ILE A 516 3.75 -14.87 -14.93
CA ILE A 516 3.88 -13.49 -15.41
C ILE A 516 5.35 -13.06 -15.41
N LEU A 517 6.12 -13.49 -14.41
CA LEU A 517 7.55 -13.22 -14.37
C LEU A 517 8.28 -13.86 -15.57
N THR A 518 7.97 -15.11 -15.92
CA THR A 518 8.54 -15.78 -17.11
C THR A 518 8.23 -15.00 -18.38
N LEU A 519 6.97 -14.57 -18.55
CA LEU A 519 6.52 -13.79 -19.71
C LEU A 519 7.24 -12.44 -19.78
N SER A 520 7.40 -11.75 -18.65
CA SER A 520 8.13 -10.47 -18.60
C SER A 520 9.60 -10.63 -18.98
N LEU A 521 10.27 -11.67 -18.49
CA LEU A 521 11.66 -11.95 -18.80
C LEU A 521 11.82 -12.34 -20.28
N TRP A 522 10.89 -13.14 -20.80
CA TRP A 522 10.86 -13.51 -22.22
C TRP A 522 10.72 -12.28 -23.14
N VAL A 523 9.80 -11.36 -22.82
CA VAL A 523 9.65 -10.09 -23.56
C VAL A 523 10.92 -9.25 -23.51
N THR A 524 11.60 -9.17 -22.36
CA THR A 524 12.87 -8.44 -22.27
C THR A 524 13.97 -9.07 -23.13
N CYS A 525 14.04 -10.40 -23.22
CA CYS A 525 14.99 -11.10 -24.07
C CYS A 525 14.77 -10.82 -25.57
N LEU A 526 13.51 -10.78 -26.04
CA LEU A 526 13.18 -10.44 -27.43
C LEU A 526 13.63 -9.03 -27.82
N LYS A 527 13.59 -8.09 -26.87
CA LYS A 527 13.98 -6.70 -27.12
C LYS A 527 15.51 -6.55 -27.25
N VAL A 528 16.27 -7.35 -26.50
CA VAL A 528 17.73 -7.38 -26.55
C VAL A 528 18.23 -8.02 -27.86
N SER A 529 17.58 -9.08 -28.37
CA SER A 529 17.99 -9.70 -29.63
C SER A 529 17.85 -8.76 -30.83
N ARG A 530 16.78 -7.93 -30.87
CA ARG A 530 16.59 -6.91 -31.91
C ARG A 530 17.63 -5.79 -31.86
N GLN A 531 18.10 -5.38 -30.69
CA GLN A 531 19.16 -4.38 -30.57
C GLN A 531 20.53 -4.91 -31.02
N SER A 532 20.80 -6.21 -30.83
CA SER A 532 22.05 -6.82 -31.32
C SER A 532 22.10 -7.06 -32.84
N GLN A 533 20.95 -7.01 -33.53
CA GLN A 533 20.88 -7.12 -35.00
C GLN A 533 20.90 -5.76 -35.71
N ALA A 534 20.80 -4.65 -34.95
CA ALA A 534 20.82 -3.28 -35.47
C ALA A 534 22.17 -2.57 -35.24
N ILE A 535 23.16 -3.29 -34.70
CA ILE A 535 24.57 -2.93 -34.61
C ILE A 535 25.30 -3.94 -35.49
#